data_AF-A0A4V6XVQ5-F1
#
_entry.id   AF-A0A4V6XVQ5-F1
#
_cell.length_a   1.000
_cell.length_b   1.000
_cell.length_c   1.000
_cell.angle_alpha   90.00
_cell.angle_beta   90.00
_cell.angle_gamma   90.00
#
_symmetry.space_group_name_H-M   'P 1'
#
loop_
_entity.id
_entity.type
_entity.pdbx_description
1 polymer ?
#
loop_
_entity_poly.entity_id
_entity_poly.type
_entity_poly.pdbx_seq_one_letter_code
_entity_poly.pdbx_strand_id
1 'polypeptide(L)'
;MLMDFFGLLGRPEDPNKKKTSPSEVYTVTCSVEMEKLAIDMNYPANETQLGRMSLTDAALSVIVHLGDFTRPMQLDLSTTALRMTDKTPFYSQLYDERLTVTPKDGTASLPTARIRLIKYMEPDPDLRRPFDMSLKMTVS
;
A
#
# COMPACT_ATOMS: atom_id res chain seq x y z
N MET A 1 4.40 22.01 4.53
CA MET A 1 4.00 21.91 3.11
C MET A 1 4.07 20.44 2.70
N LEU A 2 3.16 19.60 3.23
CA LEU A 2 3.14 18.14 2.99
C LEU A 2 1.84 17.47 3.46
N MET A 3 0.72 18.23 3.52
CA MET A 3 -0.56 17.74 4.06
C MET A 3 -1.69 17.70 3.01
N ASP A 4 -1.36 17.81 1.72
CA ASP A 4 -2.32 17.63 0.62
C ASP A 4 -2.29 16.21 0.02
N PHE A 5 -1.58 15.26 0.64
CA PHE A 5 -1.34 13.93 0.06
C PHE A 5 -2.51 12.93 0.20
N PHE A 6 -3.47 13.22 1.08
CA PHE A 6 -4.68 12.40 1.24
C PHE A 6 -5.90 13.31 1.15
N GLY A 7 -6.47 13.44 -0.04
CA GLY A 7 -7.71 14.18 -0.32
C GLY A 7 -8.96 13.58 0.34
N LEU A 8 -8.91 13.39 1.66
CA LEU A 8 -9.97 12.82 2.51
C LEU A 8 -10.77 13.88 3.27
N LEU A 9 -10.55 15.17 2.97
CA LEU A 9 -11.43 16.25 3.42
C LEU A 9 -12.04 16.89 2.18
N GLY A 10 -13.33 16.60 1.97
CA GLY A 10 -14.12 17.13 0.88
C GLY A 10 -13.98 18.65 0.81
N ARG A 11 -13.42 19.14 -0.29
CA ARG A 11 -13.41 20.57 -0.60
C ARG A 11 -14.86 20.98 -0.94
N PRO A 12 -15.35 22.14 -0.46
CA PRO A 12 -16.61 22.69 -0.92
C PRO A 12 -16.53 22.90 -2.45
N GLU A 13 -17.55 22.46 -3.18
CA GLU A 13 -17.60 22.64 -4.64
C GLU A 13 -17.83 24.11 -4.99
N ASP A 14 -16.90 24.69 -5.75
CA ASP A 14 -17.06 26.03 -6.32
C ASP A 14 -18.17 26.02 -7.40
N PRO A 15 -19.24 26.82 -7.26
CA PRO A 15 -20.39 26.80 -8.15
C PRO A 15 -20.12 27.35 -9.57
N ASN A 16 -18.88 27.72 -9.89
CA ASN A 16 -18.51 28.34 -11.16
C ASN A 16 -17.43 27.57 -11.95
N LYS A 17 -17.30 26.25 -11.72
CA LYS A 17 -16.40 25.40 -12.51
C LYS A 17 -16.95 25.25 -13.94
N LYS A 18 -16.40 26.06 -14.86
CA LYS A 18 -16.55 25.88 -16.31
C LYS A 18 -16.28 24.42 -16.68
N LYS A 19 -17.17 23.84 -17.50
CA LYS A 19 -17.09 22.49 -18.08
C LYS A 19 -15.66 22.21 -18.50
N THR A 20 -14.99 21.38 -17.70
CA THR A 20 -13.62 20.95 -17.92
C THR A 20 -13.63 20.12 -19.21
N SER A 21 -12.64 20.36 -20.08
CA SER A 21 -12.34 19.49 -21.23
C SER A 21 -12.37 18.02 -20.82
N PRO A 22 -12.65 17.07 -21.75
CA PRO A 22 -12.57 15.65 -21.42
C PRO A 22 -11.22 15.39 -20.76
N SER A 23 -11.25 14.96 -19.50
CA SER A 23 -10.02 14.66 -18.76
C SER A 23 -9.32 13.56 -19.53
N GLU A 24 -8.16 13.88 -20.09
CA GLU A 24 -7.36 12.90 -20.82
C GLU A 24 -7.04 11.74 -19.88
N VAL A 25 -7.27 10.53 -20.38
CA VAL A 25 -7.07 9.31 -19.63
C VAL A 25 -5.62 8.88 -19.78
N TYR A 26 -4.92 8.74 -18.64
CA TYR A 26 -3.53 8.32 -18.61
C TYR A 26 -3.38 7.08 -17.73
N THR A 27 -2.46 6.19 -18.11
CA THR A 27 -2.03 5.10 -17.24
C THR A 27 -0.61 5.38 -16.80
N VAL A 28 -0.41 5.44 -15.48
CA VAL A 28 0.89 5.60 -14.86
C VAL A 28 1.29 4.25 -14.30
N THR A 29 2.42 3.73 -14.77
CA THR A 29 3.05 2.52 -14.23
C THR A 29 4.35 2.92 -13.58
N CYS A 30 4.52 2.55 -12.31
CA CYS A 30 5.74 2.74 -11.55
C CYS A 30 6.24 1.36 -11.10
N SER A 31 7.48 1.02 -11.45
CA SER A 31 8.13 -0.20 -11.01
C SER A 31 9.44 0.15 -10.35
N VAL A 32 9.66 -0.36 -9.14
CA VAL A 32 10.84 -0.08 -8.33
C VAL A 32 11.35 -1.38 -7.71
N GLU A 33 12.64 -1.61 -7.85
CA GLU A 33 13.36 -2.70 -7.20
C GLU A 33 14.29 -2.12 -6.15
N MET A 34 14.24 -2.69 -4.95
CA MET A 34 14.97 -2.21 -3.78
C MET A 34 15.57 -3.38 -3.03
N GLU A 35 16.86 -3.31 -2.70
CA GLU A 35 17.49 -4.32 -1.83
C GLU A 35 16.84 -4.32 -0.44
N LYS A 36 16.50 -3.14 0.08
CA LYS A 36 15.87 -2.97 1.39
C LYS A 36 14.81 -1.89 1.34
N LEU A 37 13.63 -2.22 1.85
CA LEU A 37 12.54 -1.26 2.05
C LEU A 37 12.07 -1.34 3.51
N ALA A 38 12.08 -0.20 4.20
CA ALA A 38 11.57 -0.07 5.55
C ALA A 38 10.39 0.91 5.57
N ILE A 39 9.28 0.47 6.16
CA ILE A 39 8.09 1.28 6.36
C ILE A 39 7.89 1.44 7.86
N ASP A 40 8.06 2.67 8.34
CA ASP A 40 7.84 3.03 9.73
C ASP A 40 6.37 3.30 10.00
N MET A 41 5.77 2.49 10.87
CA MET A 41 4.39 2.64 11.32
C MET A 41 4.39 3.62 12.49
N ASN A 42 4.07 4.89 12.22
CA ASN A 42 4.10 5.96 13.21
C ASN A 42 2.68 6.30 13.70
N TYR A 43 2.56 6.68 14.97
CA TYR A 43 1.36 7.25 15.58
C TYR A 43 1.58 8.74 15.85
N PRO A 44 1.07 9.63 14.98
CA PRO A 44 1.41 11.06 15.03
C PRO A 44 0.99 11.77 16.31
N ALA A 45 -0.12 11.35 16.93
CA ALA A 45 -0.69 12.05 18.08
C ALA A 45 0.27 12.11 19.28
N ASN A 46 1.14 11.10 19.44
CA ASN A 46 2.10 11.02 20.54
C ASN A 46 3.55 10.85 20.05
N GLU A 47 3.84 11.11 18.77
CA GLU A 47 5.18 10.96 18.17
C GLU A 47 5.83 9.58 18.40
N THR A 48 5.02 8.53 18.51
CA THR A 48 5.51 7.17 18.81
C THR A 48 5.59 6.32 17.55
N GLN A 49 6.66 5.53 17.42
CA GLN A 49 6.75 4.49 16.40
C GLN A 49 6.03 3.24 16.93
N LEU A 50 4.91 2.88 16.33
CA LEU A 50 4.14 1.67 16.65
C LEU A 50 4.85 0.41 16.18
N GLY A 51 5.68 0.50 15.14
CA GLY A 51 6.43 -0.63 14.63
C GLY A 51 7.14 -0.31 13.33
N ARG A 52 7.77 -1.33 12.76
CA ARG A 52 8.46 -1.23 11.47
C ARG A 52 8.20 -2.49 10.67
N MET A 53 7.81 -2.30 9.41
CA MET A 53 7.85 -3.34 8.40
C MET A 53 9.17 -3.21 7.65
N SER A 54 9.89 -4.33 7.49
CA SER A 54 11.15 -4.39 6.75
C SER A 54 11.08 -5.51 5.71
N LEU A 55 11.48 -5.17 4.50
CA LEU A 55 11.43 -6.02 3.31
C LEU A 55 12.84 -6.12 2.74
N THR A 56 13.21 -7.32 2.26
CA THR A 56 14.48 -7.58 1.57
C THR A 56 14.20 -8.00 0.13
N ASP A 57 15.01 -7.51 -0.81
CA ASP A 57 14.87 -7.70 -2.26
C ASP A 57 13.42 -7.46 -2.71
N ALA A 58 12.91 -6.27 -2.36
CA ALA A 58 11.55 -5.87 -2.63
C ALA A 58 11.43 -5.39 -4.08
N ALA A 59 10.55 -6.03 -4.86
CA ALA A 59 10.11 -5.53 -6.15
C ALA A 59 8.66 -5.08 -6.04
N LEU A 60 8.43 -3.78 -6.28
CA LEU A 60 7.14 -3.12 -6.23
C LEU A 60 6.74 -2.68 -7.64
N SER A 61 5.52 -2.99 -8.05
CA SER A 61 4.88 -2.44 -9.24
C SER A 61 3.54 -1.84 -8.88
N VAL A 62 3.27 -0.62 -9.33
CA VAL A 62 2.03 0.11 -9.10
C VAL A 62 1.50 0.60 -10.44
N ILE A 63 0.23 0.33 -10.72
CA ILE A 63 -0.49 0.80 -11.90
C ILE A 63 -1.65 1.67 -11.42
N VAL A 64 -1.71 2.91 -11.93
CA VAL A 64 -2.76 3.87 -11.63
C VAL A 64 -3.34 4.40 -12.93
N HIS A 65 -4.67 4.43 -13.03
CA HIS A 65 -5.40 5.01 -14.16
C HIS A 65 -5.91 6.39 -13.75
N LEU A 66 -5.28 7.44 -14.28
CA LEU A 66 -5.67 8.83 -14.04
C LEU A 66 -6.73 9.24 -15.05
N GLY A 67 -7.80 9.90 -14.60
CA GLY A 67 -8.91 10.30 -15.46
C GLY A 67 -9.89 9.18 -15.83
N ASP A 68 -9.61 7.94 -15.41
CA ASP A 68 -10.49 6.77 -15.58
C ASP A 68 -10.54 5.95 -14.30
N PHE A 69 -11.47 6.34 -13.41
CA PHE A 69 -11.63 5.75 -12.09
C PHE A 69 -12.49 4.48 -12.08
N THR A 70 -13.02 4.08 -13.25
CA THR A 70 -13.73 2.80 -13.40
C THR A 70 -12.78 1.61 -13.28
N ARG A 71 -11.50 1.83 -13.59
CA ARG A 71 -10.45 0.83 -13.43
C ARG A 71 -9.76 0.98 -12.06
N PRO A 72 -9.51 -0.12 -11.36
CA PRO A 72 -8.87 -0.07 -10.06
C PRO A 72 -7.36 0.21 -10.20
N MET A 73 -6.80 0.84 -9.18
CA MET A 73 -5.36 0.81 -8.94
C MET A 73 -4.93 -0.61 -8.60
N GLN A 74 -3.78 -1.01 -9.13
CA GLN A 74 -3.15 -2.30 -8.83
C GLN A 74 -1.77 -2.05 -8.23
N LEU A 75 -1.46 -2.79 -7.17
CA LEU A 75 -0.14 -2.82 -6.55
C LEU A 75 0.27 -4.28 -6.38
N ASP A 76 1.44 -4.62 -6.91
CA ASP A 76 2.08 -5.92 -6.73
C ASP A 76 3.42 -5.71 -6.04
N LEU A 77 3.61 -6.34 -4.90
CA LEU A 77 4.84 -6.33 -4.11
C LEU A 77 5.34 -7.76 -3.96
N SER A 78 6.60 -8.01 -4.27
CA SER A 78 7.25 -9.29 -4.00
C SER A 78 8.54 -9.07 -3.22
N THR A 79 8.87 -10.00 -2.32
CA THR A 79 10.02 -9.88 -1.43
C THR A 79 10.55 -11.25 -1.04
N THR A 80 11.85 -11.35 -0.81
CA THR A 80 12.51 -12.57 -0.31
C THR A 80 12.35 -12.70 1.20
N ALA A 81 12.32 -11.60 1.95
CA ALA A 81 12.09 -11.63 3.39
C ALA A 81 11.20 -10.47 3.85
N LEU A 82 10.22 -10.79 4.69
CA LEU A 82 9.32 -9.82 5.33
C LEU A 82 9.45 -9.94 6.85
N ARG A 83 9.76 -8.83 7.51
CA ARG A 83 9.78 -8.72 8.98
C ARG A 83 8.86 -7.60 9.43
N MET A 84 8.16 -7.82 10.54
CA MET A 84 7.31 -6.82 11.15
C MET A 84 7.53 -6.81 12.65
N THR A 85 7.84 -5.63 13.15
CA THR A 85 7.97 -5.36 14.59
C THR A 85 6.77 -4.57 15.10
N ASP A 86 6.46 -4.76 16.38
CA ASP A 86 5.41 -4.03 17.08
C ASP A 86 5.94 -3.59 18.44
N LYS A 87 5.93 -2.28 18.66
CA LYS A 87 6.42 -1.58 19.85
C LYS A 87 5.27 -1.04 20.72
N THR A 88 4.03 -1.45 20.45
CA THR A 88 2.89 -1.03 21.27
C THR A 88 3.05 -1.51 22.72
N PRO A 89 2.92 -0.61 23.72
CA PRO A 89 3.30 -0.89 25.11
C PRO A 89 2.40 -1.91 25.83
N PHE A 90 1.27 -2.30 25.23
CA PHE A 90 0.34 -3.29 25.78
C PHE A 90 0.65 -4.72 25.33
N TYR A 91 1.55 -4.89 24.37
CA TYR A 91 1.97 -6.19 23.86
C TYR A 91 3.32 -6.62 24.47
N SER A 92 3.57 -7.93 24.52
CA SER A 92 4.73 -8.55 25.20
C SER A 92 6.05 -7.83 24.92
N GLN A 93 6.64 -7.22 25.96
CA GLN A 93 7.95 -6.55 25.96
C GLN A 93 9.14 -7.48 25.66
N LEU A 94 8.92 -8.80 25.69
CA LEU A 94 9.97 -9.80 25.49
C LEU A 94 10.18 -10.19 24.02
N TYR A 95 9.25 -9.81 23.12
CA TYR A 95 9.27 -10.23 21.71
C TYR A 95 8.82 -9.08 20.81
N ASP A 96 9.78 -8.32 20.31
CA ASP A 96 9.52 -7.16 19.44
C ASP A 96 9.19 -7.56 17.99
N GLU A 97 9.74 -8.68 17.51
CA GLU A 97 9.39 -9.26 16.20
C GLU A 97 8.08 -10.06 16.31
N ARG A 98 7.05 -9.64 15.56
CA ARG A 98 5.73 -10.28 15.55
C ARG A 98 5.54 -11.22 14.37
N LEU A 99 6.15 -10.90 13.24
CA LEU A 99 6.07 -11.71 12.04
C LEU A 99 7.43 -11.68 11.34
N THR A 100 7.93 -12.88 11.03
CA THR A 100 9.12 -13.07 10.22
C THR A 100 8.81 -14.14 9.19
N VAL A 101 8.90 -13.75 7.92
CA VAL A 101 8.76 -14.63 6.76
C VAL A 101 10.11 -14.60 6.05
N THR A 102 10.78 -15.74 6.00
CA THR A 102 12.11 -15.89 5.40
C THR A 102 12.13 -17.11 4.50
N PRO A 103 13.03 -17.13 3.51
CA PRO A 103 13.17 -18.29 2.63
C PRO A 103 13.49 -19.53 3.47
N LYS A 104 13.01 -20.69 3.02
CA LYS A 104 13.46 -21.97 3.54
C LYS A 104 14.94 -22.15 3.20
N ASP A 105 15.69 -22.85 4.04
CA ASP A 105 17.10 -23.12 3.79
C ASP A 105 17.30 -23.72 2.38
N GLY A 106 18.15 -23.06 1.59
CA GLY A 106 18.43 -23.44 0.20
C GLY A 106 17.53 -22.80 -0.88
N THR A 107 16.53 -21.98 -0.53
CA THR A 107 15.63 -21.32 -1.50
C THR A 107 15.79 -19.80 -1.58
N ALA A 108 16.95 -19.26 -1.17
CA ALA A 108 17.18 -17.83 -0.98
C ALA A 108 16.92 -16.93 -2.21
N SER A 109 16.86 -17.49 -3.42
CA SER A 109 16.64 -16.74 -4.66
C SER A 109 15.17 -16.54 -5.05
N LEU A 110 14.22 -17.20 -4.36
CA LEU A 110 12.80 -17.10 -4.70
C LEU A 110 12.07 -16.10 -3.77
N PRO A 111 11.16 -15.26 -4.30
CA PRO A 111 10.30 -14.43 -3.47
C PRO A 111 9.50 -15.31 -2.52
N THR A 112 9.64 -15.08 -1.22
CA THR A 112 8.96 -15.86 -0.18
C THR A 112 7.57 -15.29 0.12
N ALA A 113 7.36 -13.99 -0.13
CA ALA A 113 6.05 -13.36 -0.02
C ALA A 113 5.72 -12.54 -1.27
N ARG A 114 4.46 -12.65 -1.70
CA ARG A 114 3.87 -11.79 -2.73
C ARG A 114 2.57 -11.19 -2.21
N ILE A 115 2.45 -9.89 -2.31
CA ILE A 115 1.28 -9.12 -1.89
C ILE A 115 0.71 -8.45 -3.13
N ARG A 116 -0.57 -8.71 -3.40
CA ARG A 116 -1.35 -8.05 -4.45
C ARG A 116 -2.46 -7.24 -3.80
N LEU A 117 -2.52 -5.95 -4.11
CA LEU A 117 -3.57 -5.04 -3.71
C LEU A 117 -4.29 -4.51 -4.94
N ILE A 118 -5.62 -4.58 -4.90
CA ILE A 118 -6.51 -3.97 -5.88
C ILE A 118 -7.38 -2.98 -5.12
N LYS A 119 -7.41 -1.72 -5.55
CA LYS A 119 -8.21 -0.67 -4.92
C LYS A 119 -9.00 0.09 -5.98
N TYR A 120 -10.32 0.09 -5.85
CA TYR A 120 -11.16 1.01 -6.60
C TYR A 120 -11.16 2.39 -5.94
N MET A 121 -11.13 3.44 -6.75
CA MET A 121 -11.04 4.82 -6.25
C MET A 121 -12.41 5.50 -6.12
N GLU A 122 -13.40 5.06 -6.89
CA GLU A 122 -14.76 5.59 -6.82
C GLU A 122 -15.61 4.84 -5.79
N PRO A 123 -16.43 5.56 -4.98
CA PRO A 123 -17.40 4.95 -4.08
C PRO A 123 -18.38 4.03 -4.81
N ASP A 124 -18.84 2.96 -4.16
CA ASP A 124 -19.89 2.06 -4.68
C ASP A 124 -21.19 2.18 -3.88
N PRO A 125 -22.00 3.23 -4.08
CA PRO A 125 -23.22 3.41 -3.29
C PRO A 125 -24.24 2.28 -3.52
N ASP A 126 -24.22 1.66 -4.71
CA ASP A 126 -25.13 0.58 -5.09
C ASP A 126 -24.58 -0.81 -4.74
N LEU A 127 -23.39 -0.90 -4.14
CA LEU A 127 -22.71 -2.15 -3.76
C LEU A 127 -22.65 -3.18 -4.91
N ARG A 128 -22.40 -2.71 -6.15
CA ARG A 128 -22.35 -3.58 -7.33
C ARG A 128 -21.08 -4.43 -7.37
N ARG A 129 -19.99 -3.94 -6.76
CA ARG A 129 -18.70 -4.59 -6.66
C ARG A 129 -18.63 -5.48 -5.42
N PRO A 130 -17.88 -6.61 -5.49
CA PRO A 130 -17.70 -7.49 -4.34
C PRO A 130 -16.82 -6.88 -3.24
N PHE A 131 -16.01 -5.87 -3.56
CA PHE A 131 -15.12 -5.17 -2.62
C PHE A 131 -14.67 -3.82 -3.20
N ASP A 132 -14.35 -2.87 -2.32
CA ASP A 132 -13.64 -1.63 -2.68
C ASP A 132 -12.12 -1.82 -2.69
N MET A 133 -11.61 -2.69 -1.81
CA MET A 133 -10.21 -3.05 -1.72
C MET A 133 -10.07 -4.56 -1.47
N SER A 134 -9.19 -5.19 -2.24
CA SER A 134 -8.80 -6.58 -2.04
C SER A 134 -7.30 -6.65 -1.84
N LEU A 135 -6.87 -7.23 -0.71
CA LEU A 135 -5.48 -7.54 -0.41
C LEU A 135 -5.32 -9.05 -0.38
N LYS A 136 -4.41 -9.59 -1.19
CA LYS A 136 -4.06 -11.01 -1.20
C LYS A 136 -2.57 -11.17 -0.95
N MET A 137 -2.22 -11.92 0.08
CA MET A 137 -0.85 -12.33 0.35
C MET A 137 -0.69 -13.82 0.03
N THR A 138 0.35 -14.16 -0.72
CA THR A 138 0.78 -15.54 -0.96
C THR A 138 2.16 -15.71 -0.36
N VAL A 139 2.32 -16.73 0.47
CA VAL A 139 3.59 -17.12 1.08
C VAL A 139 3.95 -18.49 0.53
N SER A 140 5.21 -18.69 0.14
CA SER A 140 5.72 -19.91 -0.51
C SER A 140 6.94 -20.47 0.19
#